data_AF-A0A9E2RSB6-F1
#
_entry.id   AF-A0A9E2RSB6-F1
#
_cell.length_a   1.000
_cell.length_b   1.000
_cell.length_c   1.000
_cell.angle_alpha   90.00
_cell.angle_beta   90.00
_cell.angle_gamma   90.00
#
_symmetry.space_group_name_H-M   'P 1'
#
loop_
_entity.id
_entity.type
_entity.pdbx_description
1 polymer ?
#
loop_
_entity_poly.entity_id
_entity_poly.type
_entity_poly.pdbx_seq_one_letter_code
_entity_poly.pdbx_strand_id
1 'polypeptide(L)'
;EDQLERAVSMLISIEKTVVEGAGAAGLAAMLSAPERFAGRNVGLILTGGNIDTRLIASVLTRELAREGRLTQLAIDIVDRPGQLAAVAALLAEASANIVEVSHQRTFSVLPAKGTLLELVIETRDRAHLDDVMARLCASGFKTWLPGRR
;
A
#
# COMPACT_ATOMS: atom_id res chain seq x y z
N GLU A 1 10.99 13.92 6.82
CA GLU A 1 11.41 13.04 5.71
C GLU A 1 10.20 12.63 4.86
N ASP A 2 9.09 12.23 5.49
CA ASP A 2 7.83 11.83 4.82
C ASP A 2 7.34 12.81 3.74
N GLN A 3 7.41 14.12 3.98
CA GLN A 3 6.97 15.12 2.99
C GLN A 3 7.90 15.23 1.78
N LEU A 4 9.19 14.93 1.96
CA LEU A 4 10.15 14.85 0.85
C LEU A 4 9.87 13.62 -0.01
N GLU A 5 9.67 12.45 0.61
CA GLU A 5 9.27 11.23 -0.11
C GLU A 5 7.96 11.44 -0.88
N ARG A 6 6.96 12.06 -0.24
CA ARG A 6 5.67 12.39 -0.88
C ARG A 6 5.81 13.40 -2.02
N ALA A 7 6.67 14.40 -1.87
CA ALA A 7 6.93 15.34 -2.96
C ALA A 7 7.59 14.65 -4.15
N VAL A 8 8.57 13.78 -3.92
CA VAL A 8 9.20 12.96 -4.98
C VAL A 8 8.16 12.07 -5.65
N SER A 9 7.31 11.37 -4.87
CA SER A 9 6.29 10.48 -5.42
C SER A 9 5.28 11.20 -6.30
N MET A 10 4.81 12.38 -5.88
CA MET A 10 3.87 13.20 -6.65
C MET A 10 4.52 13.75 -7.93
N LEU A 11 5.76 14.23 -7.88
CA LEU A 11 6.47 14.70 -9.07
C LEU A 11 6.61 13.58 -10.11
N ILE A 12 6.91 12.36 -9.67
CA ILE A 12 7.02 11.20 -10.57
C ILE A 12 5.63 10.75 -11.07
N SER A 13 4.66 10.65 -10.18
CA SER A 13 3.38 9.99 -10.47
C SER A 13 2.39 10.91 -11.18
N ILE A 14 2.44 12.21 -10.90
CA ILE A 14 1.54 13.23 -11.47
C ILE A 14 2.28 13.99 -12.58
N GLU A 15 3.36 14.69 -12.24
CA GLU A 15 4.09 15.57 -13.17
C GLU A 15 5.03 14.81 -14.12
N LYS A 16 5.15 13.49 -13.97
CA LYS A 16 6.04 12.61 -14.77
C LYS A 16 7.50 13.10 -14.80
N THR A 17 7.93 13.75 -13.72
CA THR A 17 9.25 14.37 -13.61
C THR A 17 10.05 13.67 -12.51
N VAL A 18 11.26 13.24 -12.86
CA VAL A 18 12.17 12.57 -11.94
C VAL A 18 13.10 13.60 -11.30
N VAL A 19 13.07 13.68 -9.97
CA VAL A 19 13.95 14.54 -9.19
C VAL A 19 14.54 13.81 -7.99
N GLU A 20 15.67 14.29 -7.50
CA GLU A 20 16.20 13.91 -6.19
C GLU A 20 15.54 14.71 -5.04
N GLY A 21 15.84 14.33 -3.79
CA GLY A 21 15.25 14.98 -2.61
C GLY A 21 15.44 16.49 -2.58
N ALA A 22 16.62 17.00 -2.94
CA ALA A 22 16.88 18.44 -3.02
C ALA A 22 15.97 19.14 -4.04
N GLY A 23 15.76 18.52 -5.21
CA GLY A 23 14.85 19.03 -6.25
C GLY A 23 13.37 18.99 -5.84
N ALA A 24 12.99 18.05 -4.97
CA ALA A 24 11.63 17.95 -4.43
C ALA A 24 11.38 18.84 -3.20
N ALA A 25 12.42 19.43 -2.60
CA ALA A 25 12.31 20.15 -1.33
C ALA A 25 11.34 21.34 -1.38
N GLY A 26 11.29 22.06 -2.51
CA GLY A 26 10.35 23.16 -2.70
C GLY A 26 8.89 22.70 -2.63
N LEU A 27 8.57 21.58 -3.30
CA LEU A 27 7.23 20.99 -3.24
C LEU A 27 6.92 20.43 -1.84
N ALA A 28 7.90 19.78 -1.20
CA ALA A 28 7.75 19.29 0.17
C ALA A 28 7.43 20.41 1.18
N ALA A 29 8.06 21.58 1.01
CA ALA A 29 7.78 22.76 1.82
C ALA A 29 6.36 23.30 1.58
N MET A 30 5.89 23.30 0.32
CA MET A 30 4.52 23.69 -0.01
C MET A 30 3.49 22.74 0.60
N LEU A 31 3.72 21.43 0.51
CA LEU A 31 2.85 20.41 1.12
C LEU A 31 2.78 20.52 2.65
N SER A 32 3.87 20.96 3.27
CA SER A 32 3.95 21.11 4.73
C SER A 32 3.24 22.37 5.24
N ALA A 33 3.03 23.39 4.39
CA ALA A 33 2.41 24.66 4.77
C ALA A 33 1.56 25.25 3.64
N PRO A 34 0.52 24.54 3.17
CA PRO A 34 -0.26 24.92 1.98
C PRO A 34 -0.92 26.30 2.13
N GLU A 35 -1.37 26.64 3.33
CA GLU A 35 -1.99 27.93 3.67
C GLU A 35 -1.12 29.14 3.29
N ARG A 36 0.22 29.01 3.39
CA ARG A 36 1.17 30.09 3.06
C ARG A 36 1.21 30.44 1.58
N PHE A 37 0.78 29.51 0.73
CA PHE A 37 0.86 29.59 -0.72
C PHE A 37 -0.51 29.66 -1.39
N ALA A 38 -1.60 29.52 -0.63
CA ALA A 38 -2.96 29.57 -1.13
C ALA A 38 -3.24 30.88 -1.90
N GLY A 39 -3.86 30.75 -3.08
CA GLY A 39 -4.21 31.88 -3.96
C GLY A 39 -3.02 32.56 -4.65
N ARG A 40 -1.81 32.01 -4.56
CA ARG A 40 -0.60 32.56 -5.21
C ARG A 40 -0.16 31.69 -6.38
N ASN A 41 0.40 32.32 -7.40
CA ASN A 41 1.15 31.63 -8.45
C ASN A 41 2.58 31.42 -7.96
N VAL A 42 2.98 30.16 -7.76
CA VAL A 42 4.29 29.79 -7.22
C VAL A 42 5.03 28.94 -8.25
N GLY A 43 6.23 29.38 -8.63
CA GLY A 43 7.16 28.58 -9.43
C GLY A 43 8.12 27.81 -8.53
N LEU A 44 8.29 26.51 -8.80
CA LEU A 44 9.27 25.67 -8.12
C LEU A 44 10.46 25.40 -9.06
N ILE A 45 11.67 25.60 -8.55
CA ILE A 45 12.90 25.24 -9.27
C ILE A 45 13.27 23.81 -8.87
N LEU A 46 13.32 22.92 -9.85
CA LEU A 46 13.73 21.54 -9.68
C LEU A 46 15.23 21.45 -10.00
N THR A 47 16.07 21.29 -8.97
CA THR A 47 17.51 21.51 -9.09
C THR A 47 18.32 20.27 -9.49
N GLY A 48 17.73 19.07 -9.54
CA GLY A 48 18.46 17.85 -9.90
C GLY A 48 17.60 16.60 -10.07
N GLY A 49 18.15 15.60 -10.79
CA GLY A 49 17.46 14.38 -11.21
C GLY A 49 18.31 13.11 -11.17
N ASN A 50 19.48 13.14 -10.51
CA ASN A 50 20.36 11.98 -10.36
C ASN A 50 19.92 11.11 -9.18
N ILE A 51 18.71 10.57 -9.25
CA ILE A 51 18.14 9.72 -8.21
C ILE A 51 18.38 8.24 -8.53
N ASP A 52 18.68 7.46 -7.50
CA ASP A 52 18.84 6.01 -7.60
C ASP A 52 17.50 5.33 -7.93
N THR A 53 17.49 4.42 -8.91
CA THR A 53 16.27 3.73 -9.36
C THR A 53 15.65 2.82 -8.30
N ARG A 54 16.46 2.28 -7.37
CA ARG A 54 15.96 1.51 -6.22
C ARG A 54 15.26 2.42 -5.23
N LEU A 55 15.77 3.64 -5.03
CA LEU A 55 15.11 4.63 -4.19
C LEU A 55 13.75 5.03 -4.79
N ILE A 56 13.68 5.28 -6.11
CA ILE A 56 12.42 5.55 -6.80
C ILE A 56 11.42 4.41 -6.56
N ALA A 57 11.81 3.17 -6.83
CA ALA A 57 10.95 2.01 -6.65
C ALA A 57 10.46 1.90 -5.20
N SER A 58 11.35 2.09 -4.23
CA SER A 58 11.00 2.03 -2.80
C SER A 58 9.97 3.10 -2.40
N VAL A 59 10.16 4.36 -2.86
CA VAL A 59 9.23 5.46 -2.57
C VAL A 59 7.87 5.21 -3.21
N LEU A 60 7.83 4.82 -4.49
CA LEU A 60 6.57 4.55 -5.19
C LEU A 60 5.79 3.39 -4.54
N THR A 61 6.49 2.31 -4.16
CA THR A 61 5.86 1.18 -3.45
C THR A 61 5.30 1.59 -2.09
N ARG A 62 6.03 2.40 -1.31
CA ARG A 62 5.53 2.92 -0.03
C ARG A 62 4.30 3.81 -0.22
N GLU A 63 4.23 4.57 -1.29
CA GLU A 63 3.09 5.44 -1.58
C GLU A 63 1.86 4.64 -2.00
N LEU A 64 2.02 3.59 -2.81
CA LEU A 64 0.93 2.63 -3.07
C LEU A 64 0.38 2.03 -1.76
N ALA A 65 1.24 1.70 -0.81
CA ALA A 65 0.81 1.20 0.50
C ALA A 65 0.09 2.26 1.36
N ARG A 66 0.56 3.52 1.32
CA ARG A 66 -0.10 4.66 1.99
C ARG A 66 -1.46 5.00 1.36
N GLU A 67 -1.64 4.76 0.07
CA GLU A 67 -2.92 4.93 -0.64
C GLU A 67 -3.87 3.73 -0.43
N GLY A 68 -3.39 2.63 0.17
CA GLY A 68 -4.15 1.37 0.31
C GLY A 68 -4.14 0.49 -0.94
N ARG A 69 -3.48 0.96 -2.01
CA ARG A 69 -3.43 0.31 -3.32
C ARG A 69 -2.55 -0.92 -3.39
N LEU A 70 -1.63 -1.08 -2.43
CA LEU A 70 -0.85 -2.29 -2.23
C LEU A 70 -0.81 -2.60 -0.73
N THR A 71 -1.40 -3.71 -0.30
CA THR A 71 -1.61 -3.98 1.12
C THR A 71 -1.26 -5.42 1.48
N GLN A 72 -0.47 -5.59 2.53
CA GLN A 72 -0.30 -6.89 3.18
C GLN A 72 -1.48 -7.17 4.10
N LEU A 73 -2.07 -8.35 3.94
CA LEU A 73 -3.25 -8.82 4.62
C LEU A 73 -2.95 -10.18 5.25
N ALA A 74 -3.32 -10.35 6.52
CA ALA A 74 -3.23 -11.63 7.20
C ALA A 74 -4.64 -12.14 7.55
N ILE A 75 -4.84 -13.44 7.34
CA ILE A 75 -6.13 -14.10 7.51
C ILE A 75 -5.93 -15.39 8.31
N ASP A 76 -6.68 -15.52 9.42
CA ASP A 76 -6.80 -16.78 10.14
C ASP A 76 -7.74 -17.68 9.33
N ILE A 77 -7.21 -18.79 8.78
CA ILE A 77 -8.00 -19.80 8.06
C ILE A 77 -7.99 -21.14 8.80
N VAL A 78 -9.06 -21.91 8.65
CA VAL A 78 -9.12 -23.29 9.15
C VAL A 78 -8.24 -24.18 8.26
N ASP A 79 -7.50 -25.13 8.83
CA ASP A 79 -6.71 -26.07 8.02
C ASP A 79 -7.61 -27.13 7.36
N ARG A 80 -8.30 -26.73 6.28
CA ARG A 80 -9.10 -27.61 5.42
C ARG A 80 -8.94 -27.24 3.95
N PRO A 81 -9.00 -28.23 3.03
CA PRO A 81 -9.04 -27.95 1.60
C PRO A 81 -10.15 -26.97 1.23
N GLY A 82 -9.88 -26.09 0.25
CA GLY A 82 -10.84 -25.12 -0.27
C GLY A 82 -10.85 -23.75 0.42
N GLN A 83 -10.21 -23.57 1.58
CA GLN A 83 -10.21 -22.29 2.29
C GLN A 83 -9.50 -21.17 1.50
N LEU A 84 -8.32 -21.46 0.93
CA LEU A 84 -7.64 -20.51 0.05
C LEU A 84 -8.48 -20.19 -1.20
N ALA A 85 -9.17 -21.18 -1.76
CA ALA A 85 -10.05 -20.97 -2.92
C ALA A 85 -11.23 -20.05 -2.57
N ALA A 86 -11.83 -20.22 -1.39
CA ALA A 86 -12.90 -19.35 -0.90
C ALA A 86 -12.41 -17.90 -0.71
N VAL A 87 -11.24 -17.70 -0.11
CA VAL A 87 -10.62 -16.37 0.04
C VAL A 87 -10.32 -15.74 -1.33
N ALA A 88 -9.73 -16.51 -2.26
CA ALA A 88 -9.43 -16.03 -3.60
C ALA A 88 -10.69 -15.65 -4.38
N ALA A 89 -11.78 -16.41 -4.25
CA ALA A 89 -13.07 -16.10 -4.86
C ALA A 89 -13.65 -14.78 -4.32
N LEU A 90 -13.64 -14.57 -3.01
CA LEU A 90 -14.10 -13.32 -2.40
C LEU A 90 -13.27 -12.11 -2.84
N LEU A 91 -11.95 -12.26 -2.96
CA LEU A 91 -11.08 -11.19 -3.47
C LEU A 91 -11.38 -10.88 -4.94
N ALA A 92 -11.62 -11.90 -5.77
CA ALA A 92 -12.01 -11.71 -7.17
C ALA A 92 -13.38 -11.01 -7.30
N GLU A 93 -14.38 -11.42 -6.51
CA GLU A 93 -15.70 -10.76 -6.47
C GLU A 93 -15.60 -9.31 -6.02
N ALA A 94 -14.68 -9.01 -5.10
CA ALA A 94 -14.37 -7.66 -4.66
C ALA A 94 -13.44 -6.90 -5.62
N SER A 95 -13.11 -7.45 -6.79
CA SER A 95 -12.20 -6.83 -7.78
C SER A 95 -10.81 -6.46 -7.21
N ALA A 96 -10.32 -7.22 -6.23
CA ALA A 96 -8.97 -7.10 -5.69
C ALA A 96 -8.02 -8.09 -6.37
N ASN A 97 -6.82 -7.62 -6.75
CA ASN A 97 -5.81 -8.46 -7.35
C ASN A 97 -4.90 -9.06 -6.27
N ILE A 98 -4.44 -10.30 -6.46
CA ILE A 98 -3.52 -10.98 -5.54
C ILE A 98 -2.12 -10.94 -6.15
N VAL A 99 -1.20 -10.25 -5.48
CA VAL A 99 0.21 -10.13 -5.89
C VAL A 99 1.05 -11.26 -5.32
N GLU A 100 0.82 -11.61 -4.06
CA GLU A 100 1.58 -12.64 -3.36
C GLU A 100 0.67 -13.45 -2.44
N VAL A 101 0.98 -14.75 -2.33
CA VAL A 101 0.32 -15.67 -1.41
C VAL A 101 1.40 -16.44 -0.65
N SER A 102 1.41 -16.28 0.67
CA SER A 102 2.22 -17.06 1.61
C SER A 102 1.29 -17.84 2.53
N HIS A 103 1.46 -19.16 2.56
CA HIS A 103 0.58 -20.06 3.31
C HIS A 103 1.43 -21.06 4.09
N GLN A 104 1.46 -20.89 5.41
CA GLN A 104 2.35 -21.65 6.28
C GLN A 104 1.58 -22.66 7.11
N ARG A 105 1.65 -23.94 6.73
CA ARG A 105 1.01 -25.06 7.46
C ARG A 105 1.89 -25.71 8.53
N THR A 106 3.21 -25.70 8.33
CA THR A 106 4.12 -26.64 9.01
C THR A 106 4.86 -26.04 10.22
N PHE A 107 4.95 -24.71 10.34
CA PHE A 107 5.79 -24.04 11.35
C PHE A 107 5.07 -22.89 12.09
N SER A 108 3.74 -22.95 12.19
CA SER A 108 2.95 -21.94 12.91
C SER A 108 2.88 -22.26 14.41
N VAL A 109 3.09 -21.26 15.25
CA VAL A 109 2.94 -21.32 16.73
C VAL A 109 1.46 -21.40 17.16
N LEU A 110 0.54 -21.50 16.20
CA LEU A 110 -0.90 -21.57 16.45
C LEU A 110 -1.33 -23.00 16.85
N PRO A 111 -2.28 -23.15 17.78
CA PRO A 111 -2.73 -24.45 18.25
C PRO A 111 -3.35 -25.27 17.10
N ALA A 112 -2.67 -26.34 16.67
CA ALA A 112 -3.06 -27.56 15.93
C ALA A 112 -4.14 -27.54 14.81
N LYS A 113 -4.87 -26.45 14.54
CA LYS A 113 -6.00 -26.37 13.58
C LYS A 113 -6.14 -25.02 12.86
N GLY A 114 -5.33 -24.01 13.21
CA GLY A 114 -5.33 -22.70 12.56
C GLY A 114 -4.13 -22.56 11.63
N THR A 115 -4.37 -22.21 10.37
CA THR A 115 -3.33 -21.86 9.40
C THR A 115 -3.37 -20.36 9.15
N LEU A 116 -2.19 -19.73 9.11
CA LEU A 116 -2.06 -18.33 8.73
C LEU A 116 -1.92 -18.23 7.21
N LEU A 117 -2.80 -17.45 6.59
CA LEU A 117 -2.69 -17.05 5.20
C LEU A 117 -2.27 -15.58 5.16
N GLU A 118 -1.11 -15.32 4.57
CA GLU A 118 -0.60 -13.98 4.31
C GLU A 118 -0.72 -13.68 2.82
N LEU A 119 -1.29 -12.54 2.50
CA LEU A 119 -1.53 -12.09 1.14
C LEU A 119 -0.95 -10.71 0.96
N VAL A 120 -0.44 -10.43 -0.24
CA VAL A 120 -0.28 -9.06 -0.72
C VAL A 120 -1.33 -8.84 -1.79
N ILE A 121 -2.21 -7.86 -1.58
CA ILE A 121 -3.31 -7.54 -2.49
C ILE A 121 -3.18 -6.13 -3.03
N GLU A 122 -3.67 -5.94 -4.26
CA GLU A 122 -3.83 -4.63 -4.86
C GLU A 122 -5.29 -4.21 -4.89
N THR A 123 -5.52 -2.94 -4.56
CA THR A 123 -6.85 -2.32 -4.55
C THR A 123 -6.80 -0.98 -5.27
N ARG A 124 -7.96 -0.39 -5.59
CA ARG A 124 -8.03 0.90 -6.29
C ARG A 124 -7.61 2.07 -5.39
N ASP A 125 -7.98 2.01 -4.12
CA ASP A 125 -7.75 3.03 -3.10
C ASP A 125 -8.09 2.46 -1.70
N ARG A 126 -7.95 3.30 -0.67
CA ARG A 126 -8.25 2.94 0.72
C ARG A 126 -9.71 2.52 0.92
N ALA A 127 -10.68 3.17 0.28
CA ALA A 127 -12.08 2.83 0.43
C ALA A 127 -12.38 1.44 -0.18
N HIS A 128 -11.73 1.11 -1.29
CA HIS A 128 -11.81 -0.22 -1.88
C HIS A 128 -11.20 -1.29 -0.97
N LEU A 129 -10.06 -1.01 -0.35
CA LEU A 129 -9.47 -1.90 0.65
C LEU A 129 -10.44 -2.14 1.83
N ASP A 130 -11.09 -1.09 2.33
CA ASP A 130 -12.03 -1.22 3.44
C ASP A 130 -13.26 -2.08 3.06
N ASP A 131 -13.78 -1.95 1.83
CA ASP A 131 -14.85 -2.82 1.31
C ASP A 131 -14.40 -4.29 1.20
N VAL A 132 -13.20 -4.54 0.67
CA VAL A 132 -12.62 -5.88 0.57
C VAL A 132 -12.50 -6.52 1.97
N MET A 133 -11.98 -5.78 2.94
CA MET A 133 -11.84 -6.23 4.33
C MET A 133 -13.21 -6.54 4.95
N ALA A 134 -14.20 -5.67 4.74
CA ALA A 134 -15.55 -5.87 5.24
C ALA A 134 -16.20 -7.14 4.66
N ARG A 135 -16.04 -7.42 3.37
CA ARG A 135 -16.56 -8.63 2.70
C ARG A 135 -15.92 -9.91 3.24
N LEU A 136 -14.60 -9.90 3.45
CA LEU A 136 -13.91 -11.05 4.04
C LEU A 136 -14.41 -11.32 5.47
N CYS A 137 -14.54 -10.27 6.28
CA CYS A 137 -15.10 -10.36 7.64
C CYS A 137 -16.54 -10.86 7.66
N ALA A 138 -17.40 -10.35 6.76
CA ALA A 138 -18.80 -10.78 6.64
C ALA A 138 -18.93 -12.26 6.25
N SER A 139 -17.96 -12.80 5.51
CA SER A 139 -17.86 -14.23 5.16
C SER A 139 -17.27 -15.11 6.27
N GLY A 140 -17.00 -14.56 7.45
CA GLY A 140 -16.51 -15.30 8.62
C GLY A 140 -14.99 -15.44 8.70
N PHE A 141 -14.23 -14.78 7.81
CA PHE A 141 -12.77 -14.73 7.90
C PHE A 141 -12.32 -13.65 8.87
N LYS A 142 -11.45 -14.00 9.80
CA LYS A 142 -10.80 -13.01 10.67
C LYS A 142 -9.57 -12.47 9.95
N THR A 143 -9.59 -11.18 9.63
CA THR A 143 -8.57 -10.50 8.83
C THR A 143 -7.94 -9.33 9.60
N TRP A 144 -6.66 -9.05 9.34
CA TRP A 144 -5.98 -7.86 9.88
C TRP A 144 -4.82 -7.43 8.98
N LEU A 145 -4.38 -6.19 9.16
CA LEU A 145 -3.19 -5.64 8.50
C LEU A 145 -1.97 -5.84 9.42
N PRO A 146 -0.93 -6.60 9.02
CA PRO A 146 0.28 -6.74 9.80
C PRO A 146 0.91 -5.38 10.16
N GLY A 147 1.42 -5.23 11.38
CA GLY A 147 2.00 -3.98 11.88
C GLY A 147 1.02 -3.03 12.60
N ARG A 148 -0.28 -3.33 12.61
CA ARG A 148 -1.29 -2.70 13.49
C ARG A 148 -1.79 -3.74 14.51
N ARG A 149 -1.02 -4.01 15.56
CA ARG A 149 -1.48 -4.72 16.76
C ARG A 149 -1.54 -3.76 17.94
#